data_AF-A0A938SJC1-F1
#
_entry.id   AF-A0A938SJC1-F1
#
_cell.length_a   1.000
_cell.length_b   1.000
_cell.length_c   1.000
_cell.angle_alpha   90.00
_cell.angle_beta   90.00
_cell.angle_gamma   90.00
#
_symmetry.space_group_name_H-M   'P 1'
#
loop_
_entity.id
_entity.type
_entity.pdbx_description
1 polymer ?
#
loop_
_entity_poly.entity_id
_entity_poly.type
_entity_poly.pdbx_seq_one_letter_code
_entity_poly.pdbx_strand_id
1 'polypeptide(L)' 'MVLSEKAVRDEIVKYGARLYDRGYVLANGGNISVRLNPKEALITPTG' A
#
# COMPACT_ATOMS: atom_id res chain seq x y z
N MET A 1 -13.40 7.91 11.39
CA MET A 1 -12.13 8.61 11.67
C MET A 1 -11.20 8.39 10.49
N VAL A 2 -10.50 9.42 10.06
CA VAL A 2 -9.43 9.28 9.05
C VAL A 2 -8.21 8.70 9.77
N LEU A 3 -7.65 7.61 9.24
CA LEU A 3 -6.40 7.02 9.75
C LEU A 3 -5.25 8.02 9.56
N SER A 4 -4.31 8.09 10.50
CA SER A 4 -3.09 8.88 10.29
C SER A 4 -2.28 8.32 9.11
N GLU A 5 -1.47 9.16 8.47
CA GLU A 5 -0.63 8.70 7.35
C GLU A 5 0.25 7.51 7.75
N LYS A 6 0.80 7.53 8.97
CA LYS A 6 1.55 6.39 9.53
C LYS A 6 0.70 5.11 9.58
N ALA A 7 -0.54 5.19 10.07
CA ALA A 7 -1.42 4.03 10.12
C ALA A 7 -1.79 3.52 8.71
N VAL A 8 -1.93 4.41 7.73
CA VAL A 8 -2.11 4.01 6.32
C VAL A 8 -0.88 3.28 5.78
N ARG A 9 0.34 3.77 6.08
CA ARG A 9 1.59 3.09 5.70
C ARG A 9 1.69 1.69 6.30
N ASP A 10 1.35 1.54 7.59
CA ASP A 10 1.35 0.25 8.27
C ASP A 10 0.34 -0.74 7.63
N GLU A 11 -0.85 -0.27 7.23
CA GLU A 11 -1.82 -1.09 6.50
C GLU A 11 -1.34 -1.45 5.08
N ILE A 12 -0.68 -0.53 4.35
CA ILE A 12 -0.09 -0.83 3.02
C ILE A 12 0.89 -1.99 3.12
N VAL A 13 1.80 -1.97 4.11
CA VAL A 13 2.77 -3.06 4.33
C VAL A 13 2.07 -4.38 4.63
N LYS A 14 1.09 -4.36 5.54
CA LYS A 14 0.30 -5.54 5.93
C LYS A 14 -0.47 -6.16 4.76
N TYR A 15 -1.10 -5.35 3.91
CA TYR A 15 -1.79 -5.87 2.73
C TYR A 15 -0.81 -6.32 1.65
N GLY A 16 0.30 -5.61 1.44
CA GLY A 16 1.36 -6.04 0.54
C GLY A 16 1.88 -7.44 0.86
N ALA A 17 2.20 -7.69 2.13
CA ALA A 17 2.59 -9.02 2.61
C ALA A 17 1.52 -10.09 2.31
N ARG A 18 0.25 -9.81 2.61
CA ARG A 18 -0.86 -10.75 2.34
C ARG A 18 -1.07 -11.03 0.85
N LEU A 19 -0.87 -10.05 -0.02
CA LEU A 19 -0.98 -10.24 -1.48
C LEU A 19 0.17 -11.13 -1.99
N TYR A 20 1.38 -10.90 -1.48
CA TYR A 20 2.55 -11.72 -1.78
C TYR A 20 2.37 -13.16 -1.28
N ASP A 21 1.99 -13.34 -0.02
CA ASP A 21 1.80 -14.67 0.60
C ASP A 21 0.74 -15.52 -0.11
N ARG A 22 -0.24 -14.86 -0.76
CA ARG A 22 -1.28 -15.53 -1.55
C ARG A 22 -0.91 -15.75 -3.02
N GLY A 23 0.28 -15.33 -3.44
CA GLY A 23 0.75 -15.45 -4.83
C GLY A 23 0.03 -14.53 -5.81
N TYR A 24 -0.64 -13.47 -5.35
CA TYR A 24 -1.33 -12.52 -6.23
C TYR A 24 -0.37 -11.53 -6.89
N VAL A 25 0.82 -11.35 -6.31
CA VAL A 25 1.90 -10.53 -6.85
C VAL A 25 3.22 -11.30 -6.71
N LEU A 26 4.14 -11.10 -7.65
CA LEU A 26 5.43 -11.79 -7.70
C LEU A 26 6.55 -10.76 -7.95
N ALA A 27 7.69 -10.95 -7.28
CA ALA A 27 8.87 -10.09 -7.39
C ALA A 27 8.52 -8.59 -7.28
N ASN A 28 8.82 -7.79 -8.31
CA ASN A 28 8.60 -6.35 -8.35
C ASN A 28 7.23 -5.98 -8.95
N GLY A 29 6.36 -6.97 -9.18
CA GLY A 29 5.04 -6.76 -9.72
C GLY A 29 4.07 -6.24 -8.67
N GLY A 30 3.25 -5.26 -9.06
CA GLY A 30 2.16 -4.73 -8.24
C GLY A 30 2.55 -3.54 -7.38
N ASN A 31 1.59 -2.64 -7.17
CA ASN A 31 1.73 -1.45 -6.34
C ASN A 31 0.44 -1.25 -5.53
N ILE A 32 0.56 -0.61 -4.36
CA ILE A 32 -0.60 -0.26 -3.53
C ILE A 32 -0.60 1.25 -3.38
N SER A 33 -1.74 1.88 -3.63
CA SER A 33 -1.94 3.31 -3.41
C SER A 33 -3.21 3.59 -2.62
N VAL A 34 -3.17 4.70 -1.88
CA VAL A 34 -4.29 5.22 -1.09
C VAL A 34 -4.40 6.71 -1.33
N ARG A 35 -5.61 7.19 -1.64
CA ARG A 35 -5.89 8.63 -1.75
C ARG A 35 -5.96 9.22 -0.34
N LEU A 36 -5.06 10.15 -0.01
CA LEU A 36 -5.07 10.83 1.28
C LEU A 36 -6.04 12.00 1.28
N ASN A 37 -6.12 12.72 0.16
CA ASN A 37 -7.04 13.84 -0.05
C ASN A 37 -7.23 14.07 -1.58
N PRO A 38 -7.99 15.09 -2.02
CA PRO A 38 -8.21 15.31 -3.46
C PRO A 38 -6.94 15.57 -4.28
N LYS A 39 -5.86 16.07 -3.66
CA LYS A 39 -4.61 16.47 -4.34
C LYS A 39 -3.46 15.48 -4.14
N GLU A 40 -3.53 14.62 -3.12
CA GLU A 40 -2.42 13.75 -2.72
C GLU A 40 -2.82 12.28 -2.64
N ALA A 41 -1.92 11.42 -3.10
CA ALA A 41 -1.99 9.99 -2.96
C ALA A 41 -0.68 9.46 -2.39
N LEU A 42 -0.79 8.49 -1.49
CA LEU A 42 0.32 7.70 -1.00
C LEU A 42 0.42 6.43 -1.86
N ILE A 43 1.63 6.05 -2.26
CA ILE A 43 1.87 4.85 -3.07
C ILE A 43 3.13 4.13 -2.58
N THR A 44 3.16 2.81 -2.74
CA THR A 44 4.38 2.00 -2.56
C THR A 44 5.53 2.53 -3.44
N PRO A 45 6.79 2.50 -2.97
CA PRO A 45 7.94 2.86 -3.81
C PRO A 45 8.11 1.88 -4.98
N THR A 46 8.93 2.26 -5.96
CA THR A 46 9.37 1.32 -7.01
C THR A 46 10.32 0.27 -6.42
N GLY A 47 10.23 -0.95 -6.94
CA GLY A 47 11.20 -2.04 -6.71
C GLY A 47 12.31 -2.05 -7.74
#